data_AF-A0AAV0WFG1-F1
#
_entry.id   AF-A0AAV0WFG1-F1
#
_cell.length_a   1.000
_cell.length_b   1.000
_cell.length_c   1.000
_cell.angle_alpha   90.00
_cell.angle_beta   90.00
_cell.angle_gamma   90.00
#
_symmetry.space_group_name_H-M   'P 1'
#
loop_
_entity.id
_entity.type
_entity.pdbx_description
1 polymer ?
#
loop_
_entity_poly.entity_id
_entity_poly.type
_entity_poly.pdbx_seq_one_letter_code
_entity_poly.pdbx_strand_id
1 'polypeptide(L)'
;MNTQHKYDNGTASYGLNKSSQNDLLDRMNEFINSMRVHGKTSLLPFQKGIIVSNTSLKNLFIDMKETYGLSYILTRKLDQDGLENLYSFLKGMLESANNDMTVLDLKYW
;
A
#
# COMPACT_ATOMS: atom_id res chain seq x y z
N MET A 1 15.77 2.68 4.00
CA MET A 1 16.47 1.37 3.94
C MET A 1 15.78 0.45 2.94
N ASN A 2 16.52 -0.03 1.94
CA ASN A 2 16.07 -1.03 0.96
C ASN A 2 16.41 -2.43 1.49
N THR A 3 15.60 -2.93 2.41
CA THR A 3 15.70 -4.31 2.84
C THR A 3 14.99 -5.19 1.82
N GLN A 4 15.75 -6.07 1.14
CA GLN A 4 15.20 -7.19 0.35
C GLN A 4 14.68 -8.33 1.27
N HIS A 5 14.48 -8.03 2.55
CA HIS A 5 14.26 -9.04 3.57
C HIS A 5 12.81 -9.50 3.53
N LYS A 6 12.67 -10.83 3.47
CA LYS A 6 11.39 -11.55 3.54
C LYS A 6 10.61 -11.27 4.83
N TYR A 7 11.31 -10.77 5.85
CA TYR A 7 10.77 -10.39 7.13
C TYR A 7 11.12 -8.93 7.41
N ASP A 8 10.15 -8.16 7.86
CA ASP A 8 10.32 -6.77 8.27
C ASP A 8 9.94 -6.63 9.74
N ASN A 9 10.90 -6.29 10.59
CA ASN A 9 10.75 -6.29 12.06
C ASN A 9 10.08 -7.58 12.60
N GLY A 10 10.47 -8.74 12.07
CA GLY A 10 9.90 -10.04 12.44
C GLY A 10 8.53 -10.36 11.81
N THR A 11 7.94 -9.42 11.08
CA THR A 11 6.68 -9.64 10.35
C THR A 11 6.96 -10.26 8.99
N ALA A 12 6.31 -11.39 8.70
CA ALA A 12 6.48 -12.10 7.45
C ALA A 12 5.81 -11.37 6.27
N SER A 13 6.50 -11.29 5.15
CA SER A 13 5.95 -10.79 3.88
C SER A 13 4.76 -11.60 3.40
N TYR A 14 3.92 -10.99 2.56
CA TYR A 14 2.72 -11.64 2.04
C TYR A 14 3.08 -12.83 1.16
N GLY A 15 2.50 -14.00 1.43
CA GLY A 15 2.79 -15.26 0.74
C GLY A 15 3.59 -16.27 1.57
N LEU A 16 4.35 -15.82 2.58
CA LEU A 16 5.13 -16.71 3.45
C LEU A 16 4.26 -17.50 4.45
N ASN A 17 3.16 -16.89 4.90
CA ASN A 17 2.12 -17.55 5.70
C ASN A 17 0.74 -17.27 5.08
N LYS A 18 0.58 -17.67 3.82
CA LYS A 18 -0.58 -17.30 2.99
C LYS A 18 -1.92 -17.65 3.65
N SER A 19 -2.04 -18.80 4.31
CA SER A 19 -3.30 -19.22 4.93
C SER A 19 -3.73 -18.26 6.04
N SER A 20 -2.84 -17.97 7.00
CA SER A 20 -3.17 -17.07 8.11
C SER A 20 -3.35 -15.62 7.63
N GLN A 21 -2.53 -15.19 6.66
CA GLN A 21 -2.65 -13.86 6.06
C GLN A 21 -3.98 -13.70 5.31
N ASN A 22 -4.40 -14.71 4.55
CA ASN A 22 -5.68 -14.69 3.84
C ASN A 22 -6.87 -14.64 4.79
N ASP A 23 -6.86 -15.46 5.84
CA ASP A 23 -7.89 -15.49 6.88
C ASP A 23 -8.04 -14.10 7.53
N LEU A 24 -6.92 -13.46 7.88
CA LEU A 24 -6.93 -12.12 8.45
C LEU A 24 -7.53 -11.08 7.49
N LEU A 25 -7.16 -11.13 6.21
CA LEU A 25 -7.70 -10.23 5.19
C LEU A 25 -9.20 -10.46 4.96
N ASP A 26 -9.67 -11.71 5.00
CA ASP A 26 -11.10 -12.03 4.84
C ASP A 26 -11.92 -11.53 6.03
N ARG A 27 -11.43 -11.76 7.26
CA ARG A 27 -12.04 -11.22 8.48
C ARG A 27 -12.10 -9.69 8.46
N MET A 28 -11.05 -9.03 7.96
CA MET A 28 -11.07 -7.57 7.78
C MET A 28 -12.13 -7.15 6.75
N ASN A 29 -12.25 -7.86 5.63
CA ASN A 29 -13.28 -7.58 4.63
C ASN A 29 -14.69 -7.74 5.20
N GLU A 30 -14.96 -8.80 5.97
CA GLU A 30 -16.24 -9.02 6.64
C GLU A 30 -16.56 -7.92 7.65
N PHE A 31 -15.58 -7.54 8.47
CA PHE A 31 -15.71 -6.45 9.42
C PHE A 31 -16.06 -5.13 8.74
N ILE A 32 -15.32 -4.75 7.69
CA ILE A 32 -15.54 -3.49 6.98
C ILE A 32 -16.87 -3.49 6.21
N ASN A 33 -17.28 -4.63 5.64
CA ASN A 33 -18.56 -4.77 4.95
C ASN A 33 -19.77 -4.63 5.89
N SER A 34 -19.65 -5.13 7.12
CA SER A 34 -20.72 -5.06 8.14
C SER A 34 -20.75 -3.70 8.86
N MET A 35 -19.61 -3.02 8.96
CA MET A 35 -19.51 -1.71 9.61
C MET A 35 -20.25 -0.62 8.82
N ARG A 36 -21.07 0.17 9.53
CA ARG A 36 -21.60 1.45 9.02
C ARG A 36 -21.08 2.60 9.86
N VAL A 37 -20.64 3.66 9.20
CA VAL A 37 -20.27 4.91 9.87
C VAL A 37 -21.54 5.62 10.31
N HIS A 38 -21.51 6.25 11.48
CA HIS A 38 -22.67 6.92 12.07
C HIS A 38 -23.37 7.85 11.06
N GLY A 39 -24.69 7.70 10.94
CA GLY A 39 -25.51 8.48 10.00
C GLY A 39 -25.33 8.14 8.52
N LYS A 40 -24.60 7.06 8.17
CA LYS A 40 -24.40 6.62 6.79
C LYS A 40 -25.05 5.26 6.56
N THR A 41 -25.76 5.13 5.43
CA THR A 41 -26.42 3.90 5.00
C THR A 41 -25.56 3.06 4.05
N SER A 42 -24.65 3.72 3.32
CA SER A 42 -23.72 3.13 2.37
C SER A 42 -22.28 3.12 2.89
N LEU A 43 -21.45 2.22 2.34
CA LEU A 43 -20.01 2.21 2.59
C LEU A 43 -19.36 3.51 2.07
N LEU A 44 -18.52 4.10 2.92
CA LEU A 44 -17.70 5.26 2.57
C LEU A 44 -16.49 4.87 1.69
N PRO A 45 -15.88 5.83 0.96
CA PRO A 45 -14.77 5.54 0.07
C PRO A 45 -13.61 4.80 0.72
N PHE A 46 -13.22 5.14 1.96
CA PHE A 46 -12.14 4.43 2.65
C PHE A 46 -12.49 2.96 2.95
N GLN A 47 -13.75 2.66 3.29
CA GLN A 47 -14.20 1.28 3.52
C GLN A 47 -14.11 0.46 2.24
N LYS A 48 -14.55 1.05 1.12
CA LYS A 48 -14.39 0.43 -0.21
C LYS A 48 -12.91 0.26 -0.56
N GLY A 49 -12.08 1.26 -0.25
CA GLY A 49 -10.64 1.23 -0.45
C GLY A 49 -10.00 0.03 0.24
N ILE A 50 -10.30 -0.20 1.53
CA ILE A 50 -9.78 -1.36 2.28
C ILE A 50 -10.16 -2.68 1.60
N ILE A 51 -11.44 -2.85 1.23
CA ILE A 51 -11.92 -4.08 0.57
C ILE A 51 -11.19 -4.31 -0.77
N VAL A 52 -11.06 -3.25 -1.57
CA VAL A 52 -10.37 -3.30 -2.86
C VAL A 52 -8.90 -3.63 -2.67
N SER A 53 -8.21 -2.98 -1.72
CA SER A 53 -6.79 -3.24 -1.43
C SER A 53 -6.54 -4.69 -1.00
N ASN A 54 -7.37 -5.23 -0.10
CA ASN A 54 -7.25 -6.62 0.36
C ASN A 54 -7.45 -7.62 -0.78
N THR A 55 -8.47 -7.39 -1.61
CA THR A 55 -8.78 -8.24 -2.77
C THR A 55 -7.69 -8.14 -3.83
N SER A 56 -7.21 -6.92 -4.11
CA SER A 56 -6.16 -6.65 -5.08
C SER A 56 -4.83 -7.30 -4.69
N LEU A 57 -4.44 -7.25 -3.42
CA LEU A 57 -3.22 -7.93 -2.93
C LEU A 57 -3.29 -9.46 -3.13
N LYS A 58 -4.45 -10.06 -2.86
CA LYS A 58 -4.68 -11.49 -3.09
C LYS A 58 -4.50 -11.86 -4.56
N ASN A 59 -5.15 -11.11 -5.45
CA ASN A 59 -5.09 -11.35 -6.89
C ASN A 59 -3.70 -11.09 -7.46
N LEU A 60 -3.07 -9.98 -7.07
CA LEU A 60 -1.70 -9.65 -7.47
C LEU A 60 -0.72 -10.78 -7.14
N PHE A 61 -0.83 -11.39 -5.96
CA PHE A 61 0.03 -12.52 -5.60
C PHE A 61 -0.22 -13.76 -6.45
N ILE A 62 -1.48 -14.04 -6.81
CA ILE A 62 -1.82 -15.15 -7.71
C ILE A 62 -1.16 -14.90 -9.07
N ASP A 63 -1.41 -13.73 -9.66
CA ASP A 63 -0.88 -13.35 -10.98
C ASP A 63 0.65 -13.42 -11.02
N MET A 64 1.31 -12.90 -9.98
CA MET A 64 2.77 -12.88 -9.86
C MET A 64 3.36 -14.27 -9.62
N LYS A 65 2.66 -15.13 -8.89
CA LYS A 65 3.08 -16.51 -8.66
C LYS A 65 2.94 -17.35 -9.93
N GLU A 66 1.84 -17.20 -10.66
CA GLU A 66 1.58 -17.95 -11.89
C GLU A 66 2.48 -17.50 -13.05
N THR A 67 2.70 -16.19 -13.19
CA THR A 67 3.48 -15.63 -14.31
C THR A 67 4.99 -15.73 -14.08
N TYR A 68 5.45 -15.46 -12.85
CA TYR A 68 6.88 -15.30 -12.56
C TYR A 68 7.42 -16.25 -11.49
N GLY A 69 6.60 -17.14 -10.93
CA GLY A 69 7.02 -18.09 -9.90
C GLY A 69 7.39 -17.44 -8.56
N LEU A 70 6.90 -16.22 -8.29
CA LEU A 70 7.22 -15.50 -7.06
C LEU A 70 6.68 -16.22 -5.81
N SER A 71 7.49 -16.22 -4.75
CA SER A 71 7.16 -16.89 -3.48
C SER A 71 6.55 -15.96 -2.43
N TYR A 72 6.78 -14.65 -2.53
CA TYR A 72 6.25 -13.64 -1.60
C TYR A 72 6.21 -12.25 -2.27
N ILE A 73 5.44 -11.34 -1.66
CA ILE A 73 5.35 -9.93 -2.01
C ILE A 73 5.71 -9.07 -0.79
N LEU A 74 6.59 -8.09 -1.02
CA LEU A 74 6.90 -7.04 -0.05
C LEU A 74 5.80 -5.97 -0.11
N THR A 75 4.87 -5.96 0.85
CA THR A 75 3.75 -5.01 0.85
C THR A 75 4.17 -3.55 0.98
N ARG A 76 5.33 -3.27 1.61
CA ARG A 76 5.97 -1.94 1.67
C ARG A 76 6.45 -1.40 0.30
N LYS A 77 6.35 -2.21 -0.75
CA LYS A 77 6.62 -1.78 -2.13
C LYS A 77 5.34 -1.50 -2.90
N LEU A 78 4.18 -1.64 -2.25
CA LEU A 78 2.86 -1.40 -2.80
C LEU A 78 2.20 -0.14 -2.20
N ASP A 79 2.94 0.65 -1.42
CA ASP A 79 2.51 1.93 -0.87
C ASP A 79 3.03 3.12 -1.69
N GLN A 80 2.53 4.32 -1.38
CA GLN A 80 2.95 5.56 -2.02
C GLN A 80 4.16 6.20 -1.32
N ASP A 81 4.60 5.69 -0.16
CA ASP A 81 5.63 6.30 0.67
C ASP A 81 6.93 6.55 -0.10
N GLY A 82 7.30 5.66 -1.02
CA GLY A 82 8.48 5.86 -1.88
C GLY A 82 8.39 7.15 -2.71
N LEU A 83 7.21 7.43 -3.27
CA LEU A 83 6.93 8.64 -4.05
C LEU A 83 6.81 9.86 -3.13
N GLU A 84 6.17 9.74 -1.98
CA GLU A 84 6.06 10.84 -1.01
C GLU A 84 7.41 11.28 -0.49
N ASN A 85 8.29 10.31 -0.16
CA ASN A 85 9.66 10.59 0.24
C ASN A 85 10.43 11.33 -0.86
N LEU A 86 10.29 10.91 -2.12
CA LEU A 86 10.88 11.63 -3.25
C LEU A 86 10.39 13.08 -3.32
N TYR A 87 9.09 13.30 -3.20
CA TYR A 87 8.52 14.65 -3.18
C TYR A 87 9.01 15.48 -1.99
N SER A 88 9.17 14.89 -0.82
CA SER A 88 9.75 15.57 0.35
C SER A 88 11.19 15.98 0.11
N PHE A 89 12.01 15.11 -0.51
CA PHE A 89 13.38 15.46 -0.90
C PHE A 89 13.40 16.60 -1.91
N LEU A 90 12.61 16.52 -2.97
CA LEU A 90 12.54 17.58 -3.99
C LEU A 90 12.11 18.92 -3.39
N LYS A 91 11.13 18.92 -2.47
CA LYS A 91 10.74 20.13 -1.72
C LYS A 91 11.86 20.67 -0.85
N GLY A 92 12.57 19.80 -0.12
CA GLY A 92 13.67 20.20 0.76
C GLY A 92 14.88 20.77 0.03
N MET A 93 15.06 20.45 -1.25
CA MET A 93 16.14 20.97 -2.09
C MET A 93 15.84 22.35 -2.69
N LEU A 94 14.58 22.79 -2.69
CA LEU A 94 14.23 24.14 -3.09
C LEU A 94 14.56 25.09 -1.93
N GLU A 95 15.60 25.91 -2.07
CA GLU A 95 16.01 26.97 -1.11
C GLU A 95 14.97 28.10 -0.92
N SER A 96 13.77 27.94 -1.45
CA SER A 96 12.69 28.91 -1.43
C SER A 96 11.96 28.89 -0.08
N ALA A 97 11.79 30.06 0.54
CA ALA A 97 10.95 30.25 1.74
C ALA A 97 9.46 29.87 1.53
N ASN A 98 9.06 29.62 0.28
CA ASN A 98 7.76 29.03 -0.07
C ASN A 98 7.92 27.53 -0.36
N ASN A 99 7.20 26.70 0.40
CA ASN A 99 7.14 25.24 0.28
C ASN A 99 6.40 24.72 -0.98
N ASP A 100 6.00 25.62 -1.87
CA ASP A 100 5.21 25.33 -3.05
C ASP A 100 6.11 25.26 -4.28
N MET A 101 6.47 24.02 -4.64
CA MET A 101 7.18 23.70 -5.89
C MET A 101 6.29 24.02 -7.09
N THR A 102 6.80 24.81 -8.04
CA THR A 102 6.08 25.08 -9.28
C THR A 102 6.27 23.95 -10.29
N VAL A 103 5.40 23.91 -11.31
CA VAL A 103 5.52 22.96 -12.42
C VAL A 103 6.82 23.17 -13.22
N LEU A 104 7.33 24.41 -13.28
CA LEU A 104 8.61 24.70 -13.92
C LEU A 104 9.76 24.13 -13.09
N ASP A 105 9.73 24.31 -11.76
CA ASP A 105 10.76 23.75 -10.88
C ASP A 105 10.82 22.22 -11.03
N LEU A 106 9.67 21.54 -11.00
CA LEU A 106 9.64 20.09 -11.21
C LEU A 106 10.15 19.65 -12.60
N LYS A 107 9.95 20.47 -13.64
CA LYS A 107 10.35 20.13 -15.02
C LYS A 107 11.86 20.22 -15.24
N TYR A 108 12.54 21.13 -14.53
CA TYR A 108 13.97 21.41 -14.73
C TYR A 108 14.89 20.69 -13.73
N TRP A 109 14.33 19.85 -12.88
CA TRP A 109 15.04 18.84 -12.06
C TRP A 109 14.91 17.46 -12.71
#